data_AF-A0A090X4Y8-F1
#
_entry.id   AF-A0A090X4Y8-F1
#
_cell.length_a   1.000
_cell.length_b   1.000
_cell.length_c   1.000
_cell.angle_alpha   90.00
_cell.angle_beta   90.00
_cell.angle_gamma   90.00
#
_symmetry.space_group_name_H-M   'P 1'
#
loop_
_entity.id
_entity.type
_entity.pdbx_description
1 polymer ?
#
loop_
_entity_poly.entity_id
_entity_poly.type
_entity_poly.pdbx_seq_one_letter_code
_entity_poly.pdbx_strand_id
1 'polypeptide(L)'
;MLFVNAAGNEGINLDEKDVFPNDAVGIGPEVSDTFITVGALEPKYGSGIVAGFSNYGKVNVDVFAPGAKVYSTVPENEYDTKGGTSMAAPAVAGVAALIRSYYPKLSAAQVKQIIMESGLAVKSKVIVGGDTNDIKPFADLSKSSKMVNAYNALILASKTH
;
A
#
# COMPACT_ATOMS: atom_id res chain seq x y z
N MET A 1 0.78 -6.86 -17.06
CA MET A 1 1.35 -7.32 -15.78
C MET A 1 1.05 -6.26 -14.73
N LEU A 2 0.86 -6.61 -13.45
CA LEU A 2 0.76 -5.62 -12.36
C LEU A 2 2.09 -5.61 -11.61
N PHE A 3 2.71 -4.44 -11.47
CA PHE A 3 3.91 -4.24 -10.67
C PHE A 3 3.52 -3.74 -9.29
N VAL A 4 3.90 -4.48 -8.23
CA VAL A 4 3.62 -4.11 -6.85
C VAL A 4 4.93 -3.67 -6.20
N ASN A 5 4.99 -2.40 -5.83
CA ASN A 5 6.18 -1.72 -5.34
C ASN A 5 6.04 -1.37 -3.85
N ALA A 6 7.15 -1.46 -3.11
CA ALA A 6 7.22 -1.00 -1.74
C ALA A 6 7.56 0.50 -1.72
N ALA A 7 6.88 1.29 -0.88
CA ALA A 7 7.10 2.74 -0.83
C ALA A 7 8.48 3.16 -0.28
N GLY A 8 9.20 2.26 0.42
CA GLY A 8 10.45 2.57 1.14
C GLY A 8 10.24 2.75 2.65
N ASN A 9 11.34 2.78 3.40
CA ASN A 9 11.35 2.66 4.87
C ASN A 9 12.07 3.82 5.58
N GLU A 10 12.07 5.01 4.98
CA GLU A 10 12.81 6.19 5.47
C GLU A 10 11.91 7.18 6.22
N GLY A 11 10.60 6.96 6.27
CA GLY A 11 9.64 7.84 6.92
C GLY A 11 9.44 9.18 6.21
N ILE A 12 9.68 9.23 4.89
CA ILE A 12 9.67 10.48 4.10
C ILE A 12 8.46 10.62 3.19
N ASN A 13 8.17 11.87 2.80
CA ASN A 13 7.15 12.20 1.81
C ASN A 13 7.69 12.00 0.38
N LEU A 14 7.15 11.04 -0.36
CA LEU A 14 7.50 10.73 -1.75
C LEU A 14 7.04 11.79 -2.74
N ASP A 15 6.13 12.69 -2.34
CA ASP A 15 5.74 13.83 -3.18
C ASP A 15 6.81 14.94 -3.16
N GLU A 16 7.76 14.87 -2.22
CA GLU A 16 8.87 15.84 -2.06
C GLU A 16 10.25 15.22 -2.39
N LYS A 17 10.39 13.90 -2.25
CA LYS A 17 11.64 13.18 -2.47
C LYS A 17 11.40 11.96 -3.34
N ASP A 18 12.10 11.90 -4.47
CA ASP A 18 12.02 10.74 -5.35
C ASP A 18 12.69 9.52 -4.72
N VAL A 19 11.97 8.40 -4.72
CA VAL A 19 12.46 7.06 -4.38
C VAL A 19 12.15 6.15 -5.55
N PHE A 20 13.11 5.31 -5.95
CA PHE A 20 12.98 4.45 -7.13
C PHE A 20 12.85 2.97 -6.73
N PRO A 21 12.13 2.14 -7.51
CA PRO A 21 11.41 2.51 -8.73
C PRO A 21 10.16 3.34 -8.45
N ASN A 22 9.84 4.27 -9.36
CA ASN A 22 8.62 5.07 -9.38
C ASN A 22 8.01 5.09 -10.78
N ASP A 23 6.73 5.45 -10.88
CA ASP A 23 6.01 5.58 -12.15
C ASP A 23 5.60 7.04 -12.44
N ALA A 24 6.20 8.02 -11.77
CA ALA A 24 5.97 9.45 -12.00
C ALA A 24 7.27 10.25 -11.91
N VAL A 25 7.29 11.45 -12.51
CA VAL A 25 8.36 12.44 -12.32
C VAL A 25 7.87 13.49 -11.34
N GLY A 26 8.44 13.53 -10.13
CA GLY A 26 7.94 14.36 -9.05
C GLY A 26 6.48 14.04 -8.73
N ILE A 27 5.60 15.05 -8.79
CA ILE A 27 4.14 14.90 -8.62
C ILE A 27 3.37 14.89 -9.96
N GLY A 28 4.06 14.58 -11.05
CA GLY A 28 3.48 14.48 -12.39
C GLY A 28 2.47 13.34 -12.53
N PRO A 29 1.82 13.22 -13.71
CA PRO A 29 0.95 12.10 -13.99
C PRO A 29 1.72 10.77 -13.96
N GLU A 30 1.04 9.70 -13.52
CA GLU A 30 1.55 8.34 -13.63
C GLU A 30 1.82 7.99 -15.10
N VAL A 31 2.95 7.33 -15.34
CA VAL A 31 3.37 6.79 -16.62
C VAL A 31 2.70 5.43 -16.89
N SER A 32 2.19 4.76 -15.84
CA SER A 32 1.62 3.41 -15.93
C SER A 32 0.41 3.20 -15.02
N ASP A 33 -0.71 2.78 -15.62
CA ASP A 33 -1.91 2.34 -14.88
C ASP A 33 -1.74 0.95 -14.20
N THR A 34 -0.54 0.37 -14.26
CA THR A 34 -0.26 -0.99 -13.79
C THR A 34 0.89 -1.07 -12.79
N PHE A 35 1.24 0.05 -12.17
CA PHE A 35 2.21 0.14 -11.08
C PHE A 35 1.48 0.57 -9.81
N ILE A 36 1.66 -0.17 -8.70
CA ILE A 36 1.01 0.15 -7.42
C ILE A 36 2.05 0.23 -6.30
N THR A 37 2.17 1.40 -5.68
CA THR A 37 3.10 1.68 -4.57
C THR A 37 2.42 1.53 -3.21
N VAL A 38 3.03 0.76 -2.32
CA VAL A 38 2.42 0.28 -1.07
C VAL A 38 3.16 0.79 0.15
N GLY A 39 2.47 1.58 0.98
CA GLY A 39 2.89 1.97 2.33
C GLY A 39 2.59 0.91 3.38
N ALA A 40 3.23 1.00 4.54
CA ALA A 40 3.14 0.01 5.62
C ALA A 40 2.33 0.52 6.82
N LEU A 41 1.51 -0.37 7.38
CA LEU A 41 0.73 -0.16 8.59
C LEU A 41 1.25 -0.98 9.77
N GLU A 42 1.04 -0.42 10.97
CA GLU A 42 1.15 -1.11 12.25
C GLU A 42 -0.08 -2.00 12.52
N PRO A 43 0.04 -3.09 13.29
CA PRO A 43 -1.09 -3.92 13.70
C PRO A 43 -1.86 -3.27 14.86
N LYS A 44 -2.17 -1.98 14.76
CA LYS A 44 -2.98 -1.23 15.74
C LYS A 44 -3.78 -0.16 15.04
N TYR A 45 -4.98 0.13 15.55
CA TYR A 45 -5.81 1.22 15.04
C TYR A 45 -5.60 2.50 15.86
N GLY A 46 -5.75 3.67 15.23
CA GLY A 46 -5.60 4.98 15.88
C GLY A 46 -4.52 5.84 15.23
N SER A 47 -4.05 6.87 15.96
CA SER A 47 -3.07 7.82 15.43
C SER A 47 -1.75 7.17 15.02
N GLY A 48 -1.36 6.04 15.64
CA GLY A 48 -0.16 5.30 15.29
C GLY A 48 -0.37 4.17 14.27
N ILE A 49 -1.42 4.20 13.45
CA ILE A 49 -1.71 3.13 12.48
C ILE A 49 -0.69 3.04 11.34
N VAL A 50 -0.04 4.16 10.98
CA VAL A 50 1.03 4.18 9.98
C VAL A 50 2.33 3.72 10.65
N ALA A 51 3.05 2.81 10.00
CA ALA A 51 4.36 2.41 10.48
C ALA A 51 5.31 3.61 10.41
N GLY A 52 6.02 3.92 11.49
CA GLY A 52 6.84 5.14 11.57
C GLY A 52 7.91 5.23 10.47
N PHE A 53 8.41 4.09 10.00
CA PHE A 53 9.36 4.03 8.89
C PHE A 53 8.70 4.15 7.51
N SER A 54 7.38 3.98 7.36
CA SER A 54 6.76 3.95 6.04
C SER A 54 6.90 5.30 5.36
N ASN A 55 7.38 5.28 4.12
CA ASN A 55 7.20 6.43 3.24
C ASN A 55 5.71 6.60 2.92
N TYR A 56 5.32 7.83 2.62
CA TYR A 56 3.95 8.25 2.35
C TYR A 56 3.95 9.30 1.24
N GLY A 57 2.80 9.60 0.66
CA GLY A 57 2.67 10.65 -0.36
C GLY A 57 1.27 10.62 -0.96
N LYS A 58 0.63 11.79 -1.09
CA LYS A 58 -0.72 11.89 -1.64
C LYS A 58 -0.76 11.45 -3.10
N VAL A 59 0.33 11.68 -3.84
CA VAL A 59 0.43 11.35 -5.26
C VAL A 59 1.18 10.02 -5.44
N ASN A 60 2.34 9.85 -4.80
CA ASN A 60 3.29 8.78 -5.12
C ASN A 60 3.13 7.51 -4.27
N VAL A 61 2.15 7.44 -3.36
CA VAL A 61 1.76 6.19 -2.67
C VAL A 61 0.30 5.89 -2.98
N ASP A 62 0.01 4.69 -3.50
CA ASP A 62 -1.35 4.33 -3.91
C ASP A 62 -2.22 3.88 -2.74
N VAL A 63 -1.70 2.97 -1.92
CA VAL A 63 -2.43 2.27 -0.86
C VAL A 63 -1.53 1.96 0.33
N PHE A 64 -2.16 1.66 1.47
CA PHE A 64 -1.46 1.10 2.63
C PHE A 64 -1.90 -0.35 2.90
N ALA A 65 -0.97 -1.16 3.41
CA ALA A 65 -1.25 -2.53 3.85
C ALA A 65 -0.44 -2.89 5.11
N PRO A 66 -0.83 -3.95 5.86
CA PRO A 66 -0.06 -4.41 7.02
C PRO A 66 1.41 -4.70 6.68
N GLY A 67 2.34 -4.14 7.43
CA GLY A 67 3.78 -4.27 7.12
C GLY A 67 4.76 -4.16 8.28
N ALA A 68 4.38 -3.67 9.47
CA ALA A 68 5.34 -3.40 10.55
C ALA A 68 5.76 -4.61 11.40
N LYS A 69 4.90 -5.61 11.55
CA LYS A 69 5.14 -6.78 12.42
C LYS A 69 4.56 -8.04 11.77
N VAL A 70 5.13 -8.39 10.63
CA VAL A 70 4.66 -9.52 9.83
C VAL A 70 5.50 -10.75 10.14
N TYR A 71 4.86 -11.76 10.73
CA TYR A 71 5.46 -13.07 10.95
C TYR A 71 5.42 -13.88 9.65
N SER A 72 6.58 -14.32 9.15
CA SER A 72 6.68 -15.05 7.90
C SER A 72 7.88 -15.99 7.87
N THR A 73 7.96 -16.81 6.82
CA THR A 73 9.05 -17.76 6.60
C THR A 73 10.36 -17.05 6.28
N VAL A 74 11.45 -17.57 6.83
CA VAL A 74 12.83 -17.23 6.44
C VAL A 74 13.56 -18.52 6.01
N PRO A 75 14.78 -18.46 5.45
CA PRO A 75 15.54 -19.66 5.11
C PRO A 75 15.71 -20.61 6.31
N GLU A 76 16.14 -21.84 6.05
CA GLU A 76 16.38 -22.87 7.08
C GLU A 76 15.11 -23.37 7.82
N ASN A 77 13.94 -23.34 7.17
CA ASN A 77 12.65 -23.80 7.74
C ASN A 77 12.28 -23.06 9.04
N GLU A 78 12.70 -21.80 9.13
CA GLU A 78 12.44 -20.93 10.27
C GLU A 78 11.38 -19.88 9.93
N TYR A 79 10.93 -19.20 10.99
CA TYR A 79 9.99 -18.10 10.89
C TYR A 79 10.47 -16.95 11.75
N ASP A 80 10.28 -15.73 11.25
CA ASP A 80 10.70 -14.50 11.92
C ASP A 80 9.64 -13.40 11.74
N THR A 81 9.60 -12.47 12.68
CA THR A 81 8.76 -11.27 12.58
C THR A 81 9.59 -10.11 12.04
N LYS A 82 9.26 -9.64 10.84
CA LYS A 82 9.93 -8.50 10.20
C LYS A 82 8.97 -7.35 9.94
N GLY A 83 9.55 -6.16 9.82
CA GLY A 83 8.84 -4.91 9.54
C GLY A 83 9.40 -4.22 8.30
N GLY A 84 8.52 -3.78 7.41
CA GLY A 84 8.88 -3.01 6.23
C GLY A 84 7.71 -2.85 5.25
N THR A 85 7.79 -1.83 4.40
CA THR A 85 6.96 -1.76 3.17
C THR A 85 7.22 -2.96 2.25
N SER A 86 8.40 -3.58 2.35
CA SER A 86 8.74 -4.87 1.75
C SER A 86 7.86 -6.03 2.21
N MET A 87 7.20 -5.94 3.37
CA MET A 87 6.21 -6.93 3.84
C MET A 87 4.78 -6.53 3.46
N ALA A 88 4.52 -5.24 3.31
CA ALA A 88 3.23 -4.72 2.84
C ALA A 88 3.01 -5.03 1.33
N ALA A 89 4.03 -4.83 0.50
CA ALA A 89 3.99 -5.10 -0.94
C ALA A 89 3.55 -6.55 -1.28
N PRO A 90 4.15 -7.63 -0.72
CA PRO A 90 3.70 -8.99 -1.00
C PRO A 90 2.30 -9.28 -0.48
N ALA A 91 1.82 -8.62 0.58
CA ALA A 91 0.42 -8.73 1.00
C ALA A 91 -0.53 -8.21 -0.09
N VAL A 92 -0.23 -7.06 -0.70
CA VAL A 92 -1.01 -6.51 -1.82
C VAL A 92 -0.88 -7.36 -3.08
N ALA A 93 0.30 -7.89 -3.37
CA ALA A 93 0.49 -8.84 -4.47
C ALA A 93 -0.36 -10.10 -4.28
N GLY A 94 -0.47 -10.60 -3.04
CA GLY A 94 -1.37 -11.70 -2.68
C GLY A 94 -2.85 -11.36 -2.94
N VAL A 95 -3.30 -10.15 -2.61
CA VAL A 95 -4.67 -9.69 -2.92
C VAL A 95 -4.90 -9.63 -4.44
N ALA A 96 -3.93 -9.10 -5.21
CA ALA A 96 -4.01 -9.08 -6.66
C ALA A 96 -4.09 -10.48 -7.28
N ALA A 97 -3.28 -11.42 -6.77
CA ALA A 97 -3.31 -12.82 -7.18
C ALA A 97 -4.67 -13.48 -6.83
N LEU A 98 -5.20 -13.20 -5.63
CA LEU A 98 -6.50 -13.70 -5.21
C LEU A 98 -7.62 -13.21 -6.13
N ILE A 99 -7.65 -11.91 -6.47
CA ILE A 99 -8.62 -11.36 -7.44
C ILE A 99 -8.53 -12.10 -8.78
N ARG A 100 -7.33 -12.24 -9.34
CA ARG A 100 -7.14 -12.88 -10.66
C ARG A 100 -7.35 -14.39 -10.64
N SER A 101 -7.31 -15.04 -9.48
CA SER A 101 -7.67 -16.47 -9.36
C SER A 101 -9.16 -16.73 -9.60
N TYR A 102 -10.03 -15.79 -9.20
CA TYR A 102 -11.47 -15.87 -9.44
C TYR A 102 -11.90 -15.17 -10.74
N TYR A 103 -11.19 -14.09 -11.10
CA TYR A 103 -11.54 -13.24 -12.24
C TYR A 103 -10.33 -13.08 -13.20
N PRO A 104 -9.88 -14.17 -13.85
CA PRO A 104 -8.62 -14.20 -14.61
C PRO A 104 -8.59 -13.28 -15.84
N LYS A 105 -9.77 -12.85 -16.32
CA LYS A 105 -9.91 -11.94 -17.47
C LYS A 105 -9.70 -10.47 -17.12
N LEU A 106 -9.71 -10.10 -15.83
CA LEU A 106 -9.44 -8.73 -15.42
C LEU A 106 -8.01 -8.33 -15.80
N SER A 107 -7.91 -7.17 -16.46
CA SER A 107 -6.63 -6.56 -16.79
C SER A 107 -5.88 -6.11 -15.53
N ALA A 108 -4.57 -5.92 -15.64
CA ALA A 108 -3.76 -5.43 -14.53
C ALA A 108 -4.23 -4.05 -14.02
N ALA A 109 -4.65 -3.17 -14.93
CA ALA A 109 -5.18 -1.85 -14.58
C ALA A 109 -6.49 -1.95 -13.80
N GLN A 110 -7.42 -2.82 -14.23
CA GLN A 110 -8.65 -3.10 -13.48
C GLN A 110 -8.33 -3.65 -12.08
N VAL A 111 -7.34 -4.53 -11.94
CA VAL A 111 -6.93 -5.06 -10.63
C VAL A 111 -6.34 -3.97 -9.73
N LYS A 112 -5.48 -3.07 -10.26
CA LYS A 112 -4.98 -1.88 -9.53
C LYS A 112 -6.16 -1.05 -9.02
N GLN A 113 -7.09 -0.70 -9.92
CA GLN A 113 -8.28 0.10 -9.58
C GLN A 113 -9.14 -0.56 -8.51
N ILE A 114 -9.43 -1.86 -8.65
CA ILE A 114 -10.22 -2.61 -7.65
C ILE A 114 -9.56 -2.52 -6.27
N ILE A 115 -8.25 -2.75 -6.16
CA ILE A 115 -7.52 -2.70 -4.89
C ILE A 115 -7.60 -1.31 -4.25
N MET A 116 -7.43 -0.25 -5.07
CA MET A 116 -7.49 1.13 -4.59
C MET A 116 -8.91 1.55 -4.20
N GLU A 117 -9.93 1.11 -4.93
CA GLU A 117 -11.32 1.52 -4.73
C GLU A 117 -12.02 0.74 -3.61
N SER A 118 -11.69 -0.54 -3.43
CA SER A 118 -12.37 -1.40 -2.45
C SER A 118 -11.83 -1.27 -1.02
N GLY A 119 -10.70 -0.57 -0.84
CA GLY A 119 -10.04 -0.41 0.44
C GLY A 119 -10.89 0.34 1.49
N LEU A 120 -10.50 0.18 2.76
CA LEU A 120 -11.14 0.85 3.89
C LEU A 120 -10.50 2.22 4.15
N ALA A 121 -11.33 3.26 4.18
CA ALA A 121 -10.87 4.61 4.48
C ALA A 121 -10.61 4.79 5.98
N VAL A 122 -9.54 5.51 6.32
CA VAL A 122 -9.24 5.93 7.69
C VAL A 122 -9.53 7.41 7.81
N LYS A 123 -10.46 7.78 8.69
CA LYS A 123 -10.96 9.17 8.85
C LYS A 123 -10.18 9.99 9.88
N SER A 124 -9.15 9.42 10.48
CA SER A 124 -8.41 10.01 11.59
C SER A 124 -7.12 10.67 11.12
N LYS A 125 -6.62 11.61 11.93
CA LYS A 125 -5.24 12.09 11.83
C LYS A 125 -4.29 11.06 12.42
N VAL A 126 -3.12 10.93 11.82
CA VAL A 126 -2.13 9.91 12.13
C VAL A 126 -0.74 10.53 12.19
N ILE A 127 0.12 9.88 12.97
CA ILE A 127 1.55 10.17 13.09
C ILE A 127 2.26 9.56 11.88
N VAL A 128 3.18 10.30 11.28
CA VAL A 128 4.01 9.83 10.15
C VAL A 128 5.49 10.02 10.45
N GLY A 129 6.35 9.31 9.72
CA GLY A 129 7.81 9.41 9.88
C GLY A 129 8.35 9.00 11.26
N GLY A 130 7.49 8.44 12.13
CA GLY A 130 7.83 8.16 13.52
C GLY A 130 7.93 9.42 14.40
N ASP A 131 7.61 10.60 13.89
CA ASP A 131 7.63 11.86 14.64
C ASP A 131 6.26 12.17 15.21
N THR A 132 6.12 12.13 16.54
CA THR A 132 4.86 12.43 17.23
C THR A 132 4.34 13.85 17.02
N ASN A 133 5.18 14.75 16.50
CA ASN A 133 4.80 16.12 16.14
C ASN A 133 4.33 16.24 14.68
N ASP A 134 4.66 15.29 13.80
CA ASP A 134 4.16 15.28 12.42
C ASP A 134 2.86 14.48 12.31
N ILE A 135 1.75 15.23 12.39
CA ILE A 135 0.39 14.69 12.39
C ILE A 135 -0.33 15.15 11.12
N LYS A 136 -0.72 14.19 10.29
CA LYS A 136 -1.41 14.44 9.01
C LYS A 136 -2.73 13.68 8.94
N PRO A 137 -3.76 14.16 8.22
CA PRO A 137 -4.91 13.33 7.86
C PRO A 137 -4.43 12.08 7.11
N PHE A 138 -4.94 10.89 7.45
CA PHE A 138 -4.57 9.68 6.70
C PHE A 138 -4.89 9.78 5.20
N ALA A 139 -5.94 10.54 4.87
CA ALA A 139 -6.33 10.80 3.49
C ALA A 139 -5.26 11.54 2.66
N ASP A 140 -4.29 12.19 3.32
CA ASP A 140 -3.22 12.92 2.65
C ASP A 140 -1.96 12.06 2.43
N LEU A 141 -1.99 10.80 2.86
CA LEU A 141 -0.81 9.92 2.84
C LEU A 141 -0.76 8.97 1.64
N SER A 142 -1.87 8.84 0.93
CA SER A 142 -1.97 8.02 -0.29
C SER A 142 -3.06 8.51 -1.21
N LYS A 143 -2.91 8.17 -2.49
CA LYS A 143 -3.86 8.45 -3.57
C LYS A 143 -5.25 7.91 -3.27
N SER A 144 -5.33 6.63 -2.88
CA SER A 144 -6.61 5.99 -2.52
C SER A 144 -7.16 6.44 -1.16
N SER A 145 -6.30 6.96 -0.27
CA SER A 145 -6.65 7.27 1.12
C SER A 145 -7.14 6.05 1.91
N LYS A 146 -6.75 4.84 1.48
CA LYS A 146 -7.33 3.58 1.95
C LYS A 146 -6.27 2.55 2.34
N MET A 147 -6.66 1.73 3.31
CA MET A 147 -6.04 0.46 3.64
C MET A 147 -6.62 -0.64 2.75
N VAL A 148 -5.77 -1.48 2.16
CA VAL A 148 -6.20 -2.61 1.32
C VAL A 148 -7.15 -3.55 2.08
N ASN A 149 -8.22 -3.99 1.42
CA ASN A 149 -9.19 -4.93 1.96
C ASN A 149 -9.53 -6.03 0.93
N ALA A 150 -9.09 -7.25 1.19
CA ALA A 150 -9.24 -8.38 0.28
C ALA A 150 -10.71 -8.80 0.05
N TYR A 151 -11.54 -8.75 1.10
CA TYR A 151 -12.94 -9.14 1.01
C TYR A 151 -13.75 -8.19 0.12
N ASN A 152 -13.61 -6.88 0.36
CA ASN A 152 -14.25 -5.87 -0.47
C ASN A 152 -13.71 -5.89 -1.90
N ALA A 153 -12.42 -6.20 -2.09
CA ALA A 153 -11.83 -6.31 -3.42
C ALA A 153 -12.50 -7.42 -4.24
N LEU A 154 -12.79 -8.57 -3.65
CA LEU A 154 -13.53 -9.65 -4.34
C LEU A 154 -14.97 -9.27 -4.66
N ILE A 155 -15.66 -8.55 -3.75
CA ILE A 155 -17.01 -8.03 -4.00
C ILE A 155 -17.03 -7.05 -5.16
N LEU A 156 -16.04 -6.15 -5.24
CA LEU A 156 -15.96 -5.18 -6.32
C LEU A 156 -15.58 -5.87 -7.64
N ALA A 157 -14.59 -6.77 -7.60
CA ALA A 157 -14.17 -7.57 -8.76
C ALA A 157 -15.33 -8.37 -9.37
N SER A 158 -16.25 -8.90 -8.55
CA SER A 158 -17.42 -9.65 -9.04
C SER A 158 -18.40 -8.81 -9.87
N LYS A 159 -18.28 -7.48 -9.79
CA LYS A 159 -19.13 -6.50 -10.49
C LYS A 159 -18.41 -5.80 -11.63
N THR A 160 -17.11 -6.05 -11.79
CA THR A 160 -16.28 -5.49 -12.86
C THR A 160 -16.33 -6.42 -14.07
N HIS A 161 -16.55 -5.86 -15.26
CA HIS A 161 -16.63 -6.59 -16.53
C HIS A 161 -15.46 -6.26 -17.45
#